data_AF-A6QU68-F1
#
_entry.id   AF-A6QU68-F1
#
_cell.length_a   1.000
_cell.length_b   1.000
_cell.length_c   1.000
_cell.angle_alpha   90.00
_cell.angle_beta   90.00
_cell.angle_gamma   90.00
#
_symmetry.space_group_name_H-M   'P 1'
#
loop_
_entity.id
_entity.type
_entity.pdbx_description
1 polymer ?
#
loop_
_entity_poly.entity_id
_entity_poly.type
_entity_poly.pdbx_seq_one_letter_code
_entity_poly.pdbx_strand_id
1 'polypeptide(L)'
;MASTDGTDCGIGASGGGPIEAVFWVKDAMTQWRIKGRAFVIGNESCEASELWSRENIQRWVRRREGSAEEDITRWTWEKEITANFANLSPTMRGSFKNPPPGTPRSEPPSDPSLKLGLTLDDIHDPVARANFRVVVIIPEEPNALRKMKTLAKLASPFGKRLNFGPDKR
;
A
#
# COMPACT_ATOMS: atom_id res chain seq x y z
N MET A 1 41.82 -20.84 13.43
CA MET A 1 41.08 -19.64 13.88
C MET A 1 40.28 -19.14 12.69
N ALA A 2 39.01 -19.53 12.59
CA ALA A 2 38.13 -19.09 11.52
C ALA A 2 37.41 -17.83 12.00
N SER A 3 37.75 -16.68 11.41
CA SER A 3 37.03 -15.42 11.64
C SER A 3 35.74 -15.49 10.84
N THR A 4 34.61 -15.52 11.53
CA THR A 4 33.26 -15.39 10.96
C THR A 4 32.73 -14.03 11.35
N ASP A 5 33.22 -12.98 10.70
CA ASP A 5 32.53 -11.69 10.71
C ASP A 5 31.56 -11.68 9.53
N GLY A 6 30.42 -12.35 9.76
CA GLY A 6 29.21 -12.09 9.01
C GLY A 6 28.68 -10.74 9.46
N THR A 7 29.13 -9.67 8.79
CA THR A 7 28.47 -8.37 8.85
C THR A 7 27.05 -8.57 8.32
N ASP A 8 26.10 -8.72 9.24
CA ASP A 8 24.67 -8.61 8.98
C ASP A 8 24.39 -7.15 8.58
N CYS A 9 24.55 -6.88 7.29
CA CYS A 9 24.11 -5.65 6.65
C CYS A 9 22.58 -5.65 6.72
N GLY A 10 22.04 -5.01 7.76
CA GLY A 10 20.67 -5.18 8.22
C GLY A 10 19.63 -5.32 7.12
N ILE A 11 18.82 -6.38 7.23
CA ILE A 11 17.54 -6.65 6.56
C ILE A 11 17.26 -5.71 5.37
N GLY A 12 18.09 -5.83 4.32
CA GLY A 12 17.68 -5.40 3.00
C GLY A 12 16.50 -6.29 2.66
N ALA A 13 15.28 -5.75 2.77
CA ALA A 13 14.06 -6.47 2.47
C ALA A 13 14.14 -6.97 1.03
N SER A 14 14.63 -8.20 0.87
CA SER A 14 14.54 -8.96 -0.37
C SER A 14 13.06 -8.96 -0.75
N GLY A 15 12.71 -8.26 -1.82
CA GLY A 15 11.32 -8.13 -2.26
C GLY A 15 10.68 -9.51 -2.42
N GLY A 16 9.42 -9.64 -2.01
CA GLY A 16 8.67 -10.90 -2.09
C GLY A 16 8.32 -11.56 -0.77
N GLY A 17 8.43 -10.85 0.37
CA GLY A 17 8.00 -11.36 1.68
C GLY A 17 6.50 -11.66 1.75
N PRO A 18 6.06 -12.60 2.61
CA PRO A 18 4.65 -12.92 2.80
C PRO A 18 3.90 -11.72 3.39
N ILE A 19 2.70 -11.45 2.86
CA ILE A 19 1.83 -10.36 3.30
C ILE A 19 0.41 -10.86 3.47
N GLU A 20 -0.30 -10.28 4.44
CA GLU A 20 -1.74 -10.38 4.56
C GLU A 20 -2.34 -8.97 4.66
N ALA A 21 -3.07 -8.56 3.62
CA ALA A 21 -3.81 -7.32 3.61
C ALA A 21 -5.26 -7.58 4.02
N VAL A 22 -5.73 -6.88 5.05
CA VAL A 22 -7.10 -7.03 5.57
C VAL A 22 -7.86 -5.73 5.36
N PHE A 23 -8.97 -5.82 4.62
CA PHE A 23 -9.85 -4.69 4.36
C PHE A 23 -11.19 -4.92 5.06
N TRP A 24 -11.64 -3.93 5.81
CA TRP A 24 -12.98 -3.93 6.39
C TRP A 24 -13.90 -3.01 5.58
N VAL A 25 -14.85 -3.61 4.88
CA VAL A 25 -15.86 -2.86 4.11
C VAL A 25 -17.07 -2.67 5.02
N LYS A 26 -17.15 -1.49 5.67
CA LYS A 26 -18.18 -1.17 6.66
C LYS A 26 -19.59 -1.31 6.09
N ASP A 27 -19.84 -0.76 4.90
CA ASP A 27 -21.18 -0.76 4.29
C ASP A 27 -21.70 -2.17 3.97
N ALA A 28 -20.78 -3.07 3.59
CA ALA A 28 -21.08 -4.48 3.34
C ALA A 28 -20.94 -5.35 4.61
N MET A 29 -20.53 -4.79 5.74
CA MET A 29 -20.17 -5.50 6.98
C MET A 29 -19.32 -6.75 6.73
N THR A 30 -18.38 -6.65 5.77
CA THR A 30 -17.61 -7.78 5.27
C THR A 30 -16.12 -7.49 5.39
N GLN A 31 -15.38 -8.49 5.85
CA GLN A 31 -13.92 -8.48 5.86
C GLN A 31 -13.38 -9.19 4.61
N TRP A 32 -12.46 -8.54 3.91
CA TRP A 32 -11.65 -9.13 2.83
C TRP A 32 -10.24 -9.36 3.34
N ARG A 33 -9.65 -10.52 3.03
CA ARG A 33 -8.29 -10.89 3.42
C ARG A 33 -7.54 -11.35 2.19
N ILE A 34 -6.53 -10.61 1.78
CA ILE A 34 -5.68 -10.95 0.64
C ILE A 34 -4.35 -11.44 1.18
N LYS A 35 -4.06 -12.72 0.97
CA LYS A 35 -2.77 -13.32 1.30
C LYS A 35 -1.93 -13.47 0.03
N GLY A 36 -0.64 -13.18 0.15
CA GLY A 36 0.28 -13.42 -0.93
C GLY A 36 1.68 -12.89 -0.65
N ARG A 37 2.35 -12.40 -1.69
CA ARG A 37 3.69 -11.82 -1.61
C ARG A 37 3.70 -10.34 -1.96
N ALA A 38 4.47 -9.55 -1.22
CA ALA A 38 4.64 -8.12 -1.48
C ALA A 38 6.01 -7.84 -2.10
N PHE A 39 6.02 -7.09 -3.20
CA PHE A 39 7.21 -6.60 -3.88
C PHE A 39 7.24 -5.08 -3.81
N VAL A 40 8.41 -4.50 -3.61
CA VAL A 40 8.58 -3.06 -3.47
C VAL A 40 9.39 -2.57 -4.66
N ILE A 41 8.92 -1.51 -5.32
CA ILE A 41 9.61 -0.84 -6.41
C ILE A 41 9.70 0.66 -6.15
N GLY A 42 10.63 1.34 -6.81
CA GLY A 42 10.88 2.77 -6.65
C GLY A 42 12.20 3.11 -5.97
N ASN A 43 13.09 2.14 -5.78
CA ASN A 43 14.48 2.41 -5.47
C ASN A 43 15.32 2.57 -6.76
N GLU A 44 16.62 2.81 -6.60
CA GLU A 44 17.56 2.86 -7.73
C GLU A 44 17.54 1.54 -8.52
N SER A 45 17.51 1.66 -9.85
CA SER A 45 17.33 0.52 -10.76
C SER A 45 18.50 -0.46 -10.79
N CYS A 46 19.64 -0.10 -10.19
CA CYS A 46 20.83 -0.96 -10.09
C CYS A 46 20.81 -1.87 -8.86
N GLU A 47 19.90 -1.66 -7.90
CA GLU A 47 19.82 -2.52 -6.72
C GLU A 47 19.25 -3.90 -7.06
N ALA A 48 19.89 -4.95 -6.52
CA ALA A 48 19.48 -6.33 -6.78
C ALA A 48 18.04 -6.64 -6.32
N SER A 49 17.59 -6.05 -5.22
CA SER A 49 16.23 -6.19 -4.68
C SER A 49 15.17 -5.53 -5.57
N GLU A 50 15.47 -4.37 -6.15
CA GLU A 50 14.61 -3.65 -7.09
C GLU A 50 14.48 -4.44 -8.40
N LEU A 51 15.61 -4.91 -8.96
CA LEU A 51 15.63 -5.72 -10.18
C LEU A 51 14.82 -7.01 -10.02
N TRP A 52 15.02 -7.72 -8.90
CA TRP A 52 14.26 -8.92 -8.57
C TRP A 52 12.76 -8.65 -8.44
N SER A 53 12.39 -7.54 -7.80
CA SER A 53 10.99 -7.13 -7.64
C SER A 53 10.34 -6.82 -8.99
N ARG A 54 11.02 -6.05 -9.85
CA ARG A 54 10.56 -5.73 -11.21
C ARG A 54 10.38 -6.98 -12.06
N GLU A 55 11.34 -7.90 -12.02
CA GLU A 55 11.25 -9.16 -12.79
C GLU A 55 10.04 -10.00 -12.38
N ASN A 56 9.78 -10.12 -11.07
CA ASN A 56 8.63 -10.87 -10.56
C ASN A 56 7.30 -10.22 -10.93
N ILE A 57 7.21 -8.88 -10.87
CA ILE A 57 5.99 -8.14 -11.23
C ILE A 57 5.76 -8.19 -12.75
N GLN A 58 6.81 -8.08 -13.56
CA GLN A 58 6.72 -8.05 -15.03
C GLN A 58 5.91 -9.23 -15.61
N ARG A 59 5.98 -10.40 -14.96
CA ARG A 59 5.24 -11.62 -15.36
C ARG A 59 3.72 -11.44 -15.32
N TRP A 60 3.22 -10.48 -14.55
CA TRP A 60 1.80 -10.18 -14.37
C TRP A 60 1.35 -8.90 -15.08
N VAL A 61 2.29 -8.11 -15.59
CA VAL A 61 1.99 -6.91 -16.38
C VAL A 61 1.45 -7.35 -17.74
N ARG A 62 0.28 -6.83 -18.11
CA ARG A 62 -0.37 -7.13 -19.39
C ARG A 62 -0.47 -5.89 -20.25
N ARG A 63 -0.31 -6.08 -21.56
CA ARG A 63 -0.60 -5.05 -22.57
C ARG A 63 -2.09 -4.72 -22.50
N ARG A 64 -2.42 -3.43 -22.53
CA ARG A 64 -3.80 -2.97 -22.66
C ARG A 64 -4.26 -3.18 -24.11
N GLU A 65 -5.48 -3.70 -24.29
CA GLU A 65 -6.08 -3.84 -25.62
C GLU A 65 -6.21 -2.46 -26.30
N GLY A 66 -5.77 -2.36 -27.55
CA GLY A 66 -5.77 -1.11 -28.32
C GLY A 66 -4.53 -0.21 -28.15
N SER A 67 -3.52 -0.61 -27.38
CA SER A 67 -2.24 0.13 -27.33
C SER A 67 -1.44 -0.04 -28.62
N ALA A 68 -0.87 1.06 -29.15
CA ALA A 68 -0.01 1.04 -30.31
C ALA A 68 1.37 0.46 -29.97
N GLU A 69 2.08 -0.13 -30.94
CA GLU A 69 3.41 -0.72 -30.70
C GLU A 69 4.44 0.32 -30.19
N GLU A 70 4.27 1.59 -30.59
CA GLU A 70 5.02 2.73 -30.05
C GLU A 70 4.82 2.96 -28.54
N ASP A 71 3.63 2.66 -28.00
CA ASP A 71 3.35 2.86 -26.58
C ASP A 71 4.06 1.83 -25.72
N ILE A 72 4.20 0.59 -26.23
CA ILE A 72 4.95 -0.47 -25.55
C ILE A 72 6.44 -0.13 -25.51
N THR A 73 7.01 0.31 -26.64
CA THR A 73 8.43 0.68 -26.69
C THR A 73 8.74 1.91 -25.84
N ARG A 74 7.76 2.79 -25.61
CA ARG A 74 7.91 3.95 -24.71
C ARG A 74 7.69 3.63 -23.23
N TRP A 75 7.12 2.47 -22.89
CA TRP A 75 6.81 2.12 -21.50
C TRP A 75 8.09 1.77 -20.74
N THR A 76 8.26 2.37 -19.55
CA THR A 76 9.36 2.05 -18.63
C THR A 76 8.84 2.04 -17.19
N TRP A 77 9.53 1.31 -16.32
CA TRP A 77 9.20 1.27 -14.89
C TRP A 77 9.22 2.66 -14.24
N GLU A 78 10.17 3.50 -14.63
CA GLU A 78 10.33 4.86 -14.10
C GLU A 78 9.12 5.73 -14.45
N LYS A 79 8.57 5.59 -15.67
CA LYS A 79 7.35 6.28 -16.07
C LYS A 79 6.15 5.79 -15.28
N GLU A 80 6.03 4.48 -15.06
CA GLU A 80 4.92 3.90 -14.29
C GLU A 80 4.96 4.34 -12.80
N ILE A 81 6.14 4.33 -12.19
CA ILE A 81 6.34 4.80 -10.81
C ILE A 81 6.08 6.31 -10.71
N THR A 82 6.46 7.08 -11.73
CA THR A 82 6.17 8.53 -11.80
C THR A 82 4.67 8.79 -11.97
N ALA A 83 3.98 8.02 -12.81
CA ALA A 83 2.54 8.10 -12.99
C ALA A 83 1.79 7.79 -11.69
N ASN A 84 2.21 6.76 -10.95
CA ASN A 84 1.63 6.46 -9.63
C ASN A 84 1.83 7.60 -8.63
N PHE A 85 2.98 8.26 -8.63
CA PHE A 85 3.24 9.43 -7.79
C PHE A 85 2.38 10.65 -8.20
N ALA A 86 2.22 10.88 -9.51
CA ALA A 86 1.41 11.95 -10.05
C ALA A 86 -0.08 11.79 -9.72
N ASN A 87 -0.57 10.55 -9.59
CA ASN A 87 -1.96 10.23 -9.22
C ASN A 87 -2.31 10.58 -7.76
N LEU A 88 -1.32 10.85 -6.90
CA LEU A 88 -1.57 11.25 -5.51
C LEU A 88 -2.07 12.70 -5.42
N SER A 89 -2.78 13.04 -4.35
CA SER A 89 -3.11 14.45 -4.07
C SER A 89 -1.85 15.24 -3.66
N PRO A 90 -1.81 16.58 -3.83
CA PRO A 90 -0.68 17.39 -3.38
C PRO A 90 -0.30 17.18 -1.91
N THR A 91 -1.30 16.98 -1.05
CA THR A 91 -1.11 16.71 0.38
C THR A 91 -0.50 15.32 0.62
N MET A 92 -0.93 14.30 -0.13
CA MET A 92 -0.32 12.97 -0.05
C MET A 92 1.12 12.97 -0.56
N ARG A 93 1.41 13.69 -1.65
CA ARG A 93 2.79 13.85 -2.13
C ARG A 93 3.68 14.55 -1.10
N GLY A 94 3.19 15.61 -0.47
CA GLY A 94 3.96 16.31 0.57
C GLY A 94 4.27 15.46 1.79
N SER A 95 3.48 14.41 2.06
CA SER A 95 3.75 13.48 3.17
C SER A 95 5.07 12.71 3.05
N PHE A 96 5.62 12.55 1.84
CA PHE A 96 6.93 11.94 1.62
C PHE A 96 8.10 12.86 2.01
N LYS A 97 7.82 14.12 2.36
CA LYS A 97 8.77 15.07 2.96
C LYS A 97 8.51 15.25 4.46
N ASN A 98 7.73 14.36 5.07
CA ASN A 98 7.63 14.33 6.52
C ASN A 98 8.97 13.88 7.13
N PRO A 99 9.21 14.21 8.41
CA PRO A 99 10.32 13.65 9.16
C PRO A 99 10.26 12.11 9.16
N PRO A 100 11.40 11.42 9.38
CA PRO A 100 11.43 9.97 9.41
C PRO A 100 10.34 9.38 10.31
N PRO A 101 9.66 8.30 9.89
CA PRO A 101 8.63 7.68 10.69
C PRO A 101 9.23 7.21 12.03
N GLY A 102 8.54 7.50 13.13
CA GLY A 102 9.01 7.20 14.48
C GLY A 102 9.75 8.34 15.18
N THR A 103 10.06 9.45 14.49
CA THR A 103 10.61 10.64 15.14
C THR A 103 9.58 11.30 16.08
N PRO A 104 9.95 11.64 17.34
CA PRO A 104 9.07 12.36 18.25
C PRO A 104 8.60 13.70 17.66
N ARG A 105 7.31 14.01 17.79
CA ARG A 105 6.74 15.28 17.29
C ARG A 105 7.27 16.52 18.02
N SER A 106 7.84 16.33 19.21
CA SER A 106 8.41 17.40 20.04
C SER A 106 9.77 17.88 19.55
N GLU A 107 10.46 17.08 18.73
CA GLU A 107 11.79 17.41 18.23
C GLU A 107 11.67 18.04 16.84
N PRO A 108 12.28 19.21 16.60
CA PRO A 108 12.32 19.78 15.27
C PRO A 108 13.15 18.85 14.36
N PRO A 109 12.72 18.62 13.11
CA PRO A 109 13.47 17.79 12.17
C PRO A 109 14.86 18.38 11.95
N SER A 110 15.89 17.54 11.95
CA SER A 110 17.28 17.97 11.72
C SER A 110 17.48 18.60 10.35
N ASP A 111 16.69 18.16 9.36
CA ASP A 111 16.70 18.71 8.00
C ASP A 111 15.51 19.67 7.82
N PRO A 112 15.75 20.97 7.52
CA PRO A 112 14.69 21.94 7.25
C PRO A 112 13.85 21.63 5.99
N SER A 113 14.31 20.74 5.12
CA SER A 113 13.55 20.25 3.95
C SER A 113 12.42 19.29 4.34
N LEU A 114 12.49 18.71 5.55
CA LEU A 114 11.52 17.77 6.09
C LEU A 114 10.58 18.48 7.07
N LYS A 115 9.30 18.59 6.72
CA LYS A 115 8.29 19.23 7.59
C LYS A 115 6.95 18.52 7.48
N LEU A 116 6.23 18.50 8.60
CA LEU A 116 4.87 17.99 8.66
C LEU A 116 3.90 18.91 7.92
N GLY A 117 2.97 18.31 7.17
CA GLY A 117 1.82 19.02 6.59
C GLY A 117 2.15 19.88 5.36
N LEU A 118 3.30 19.63 4.71
CA LEU A 118 3.61 20.25 3.43
C LEU A 118 2.65 19.75 2.34
N THR A 119 2.31 20.64 1.41
CA THR A 119 1.69 20.26 0.13
C THR A 119 2.76 20.32 -0.95
N LEU A 120 2.70 19.37 -1.89
CA LEU A 120 3.67 19.29 -2.97
C LEU A 120 2.96 19.18 -4.32
N ASP A 121 3.04 20.24 -5.11
CA ASP A 121 2.51 20.27 -6.48
C ASP A 121 3.50 19.72 -7.50
N ASP A 122 4.81 19.81 -7.21
CA ASP A 122 5.85 19.28 -8.07
C ASP A 122 5.90 17.74 -8.04
N ILE A 123 5.81 17.13 -9.21
CA ILE A 123 5.87 15.69 -9.41
C ILE A 123 7.31 15.15 -9.43
N HIS A 124 8.31 16.03 -9.58
CA HIS A 124 9.72 15.67 -9.72
C HIS A 124 10.58 16.08 -8.51
N ASP A 125 9.97 16.47 -7.39
CA ASP A 125 10.70 16.84 -6.18
C ASP A 125 11.64 15.71 -5.72
N PRO A 126 12.96 15.93 -5.65
CA PRO A 126 13.93 14.87 -5.43
C PRO A 126 13.81 14.24 -4.04
N VAL A 127 13.42 15.01 -3.02
CA VAL A 127 13.30 14.52 -1.64
C VAL A 127 12.08 13.61 -1.51
N ALA A 128 10.94 14.04 -2.03
CA ALA A 128 9.72 13.22 -2.01
C ALA A 128 9.90 11.94 -2.83
N ARG A 129 10.58 12.02 -3.98
CA ARG A 129 10.86 10.87 -4.85
C ARG A 129 11.81 9.88 -4.21
N ALA A 130 12.84 10.35 -3.49
CA ALA A 130 13.76 9.48 -2.76
C ALA A 130 13.04 8.64 -1.69
N ASN A 131 11.96 9.16 -1.09
CA ASN A 131 11.17 8.47 -0.06
C ASN A 131 9.94 7.72 -0.61
N PHE A 132 9.59 7.91 -1.89
CA PHE A 132 8.42 7.28 -2.49
C PHE A 132 8.71 5.85 -2.94
N ARG A 133 7.88 4.90 -2.49
CA ARG A 133 7.93 3.51 -2.92
C ARG A 133 6.54 3.03 -3.32
N VAL A 134 6.48 2.16 -4.32
CA VAL A 134 5.26 1.48 -4.76
C VAL A 134 5.34 0.04 -4.29
N VAL A 135 4.31 -0.41 -3.57
CA VAL A 135 4.21 -1.78 -3.08
C VAL A 135 3.17 -2.53 -3.93
N VAL A 136 3.60 -3.61 -4.57
CA VAL A 136 2.75 -4.49 -5.37
C VAL A 136 2.52 -5.78 -4.62
N ILE A 137 1.25 -6.11 -4.37
CA ILE A 137 0.85 -7.36 -3.73
C ILE A 137 0.40 -8.34 -4.81
N ILE A 138 1.05 -9.49 -4.88
CA ILE A 138 0.69 -10.61 -5.73
C ILE A 138 -0.04 -11.65 -4.87
N PRO A 139 -1.36 -11.82 -5.01
CA PRO A 139 -2.11 -12.82 -4.24
C PRO A 139 -1.65 -14.24 -4.58
N GLU A 140 -1.51 -15.10 -3.57
CA GLU A 140 -1.15 -16.52 -3.77
C GLU A 140 -2.38 -17.43 -3.99
N GLU A 141 -3.55 -17.02 -3.51
CA GLU A 141 -4.79 -17.77 -3.68
C GLU A 141 -5.77 -17.05 -4.62
N PRO A 142 -6.25 -17.70 -5.71
CA PRO A 142 -7.27 -17.11 -6.58
C PRO A 142 -8.65 -16.97 -5.88
N ASN A 143 -8.85 -17.62 -4.73
CA ASN A 143 -10.09 -17.63 -3.95
C ASN A 143 -10.08 -16.75 -2.68
N ALA A 144 -9.10 -15.84 -2.53
CA ALA A 144 -8.90 -15.07 -1.29
C ALA A 144 -10.05 -14.10 -0.91
N LEU A 145 -11.14 -14.01 -1.68
CA LEU A 145 -12.37 -13.37 -1.20
C LEU A 145 -13.14 -14.31 -0.27
N ARG A 146 -12.55 -14.73 0.85
CA ARG A 146 -13.30 -15.38 1.93
C ARG A 146 -14.19 -14.32 2.58
N LYS A 147 -15.38 -14.11 2.02
CA LYS A 147 -16.45 -13.32 2.65
C LYS A 147 -16.84 -14.02 3.96
N MET A 148 -16.20 -13.67 5.08
CA MET A 148 -16.80 -13.95 6.37
C MET A 148 -17.99 -13.00 6.52
N LYS A 149 -19.19 -13.51 6.24
CA LYS A 149 -20.42 -12.86 6.68
C LYS A 149 -20.35 -12.83 8.20
N THR A 150 -20.17 -11.65 8.79
CA THR A 150 -20.34 -11.48 10.22
C THR A 150 -21.79 -11.84 10.54
N LEU A 151 -21.99 -12.95 11.24
CA LEU A 151 -23.28 -13.39 11.76
C LEU A 151 -23.71 -12.42 12.86
N ALA A 152 -24.15 -11.23 12.47
CA ALA A 152 -24.93 -10.33 13.32
C ALA A 152 -26.36 -10.88 13.42
N LYS A 153 -26.50 -12.07 14.01
CA LYS A 153 -27.80 -12.65 14.35
C LYS A 153 -27.72 -13.32 15.71
N LEU A 154 -27.26 -12.58 16.71
CA LEU A 154 -27.39 -12.93 18.13
C LEU A 154 -27.20 -11.68 18.99
N ALA A 155 -28.29 -10.92 19.15
CA ALA A 155 -28.63 -10.18 20.37
C ALA A 155 -29.91 -9.34 20.15
N SER A 156 -31.07 -9.99 20.19
CA SER A 156 -32.25 -9.35 20.78
C SER A 156 -33.04 -10.40 21.55
N PRO A 157 -32.97 -10.34 22.89
CA PRO A 157 -34.01 -10.95 23.70
C PRO A 157 -34.39 -10.04 24.87
N PHE A 158 -34.95 -8.85 24.61
CA PHE A 158 -35.72 -8.08 25.60
C PHE A 158 -36.64 -7.16 24.79
N GLY A 159 -37.93 -7.42 24.62
CA GLY A 159 -38.88 -7.70 25.68
C GLY A 159 -39.56 -6.39 26.07
N LYS A 160 -40.60 -5.99 25.35
CA LYS A 160 -41.78 -5.25 25.85
C LYS A 160 -42.85 -5.18 24.77
N ARG A 161 -43.86 -6.05 24.95
CA ARG A 161 -45.22 -5.82 24.44
C ARG A 161 -45.71 -4.49 25.02
N LEU A 162 -46.05 -3.54 24.17
CA LEU A 162 -47.00 -2.48 24.51
C LEU A 162 -48.28 -2.78 23.73
N ASN A 163 -49.24 -3.35 24.44
CA ASN A 163 -50.62 -3.44 23.99
C ASN A 163 -51.21 -2.03 24.09
N PHE A 164 -51.57 -1.44 22.96
CA PHE A 164 -52.58 -0.39 22.94
C PHE A 164 -53.86 -1.01 22.38
N GLY A 165 -54.81 -1.28 23.28
CA GLY A 165 -56.17 -1.63 22.90
C GLY A 165 -56.87 -0.42 22.27
N PRO A 166 -57.89 -0.64 21.42
CA PRO A 166 -58.63 0.46 20.82
C PRO A 166 -59.59 1.07 21.86
N ASP A 167 -59.40 2.35 22.16
CA ASP A 167 -60.36 3.14 22.91
C ASP A 167 -61.58 3.41 22.02
N LYS A 168 -62.79 3.09 22.51
CA LYS A 168 -64.05 3.26 21.79
C LYS A 168 -64.86 4.39 22.42
N ARG A 169 -65.16 5.39 21.57
CA ARG A 169 -66.20 6.43 21.68
C ARG A 169 -65.97 7.55 22.68
#